data_AF-A0A965JW06-F1
#
_entry.id   AF-A0A965JW06-F1
#
_cell.length_a   1.000
_cell.length_b   1.000
_cell.length_c   1.000
_cell.angle_alpha   90.00
_cell.angle_beta   90.00
_cell.angle_gamma   90.00
#
_symmetry.space_group_name_H-M   'P 1'
#
loop_
_entity.id
_entity.type
_entity.pdbx_description
1 polymer ?
#
loop_
_entity_poly.entity_id
_entity_poly.type
_entity_poly.pdbx_seq_one_letter_code
_entity_poly.pdbx_strand_id
1 'polypeptide(L)'
;FKFSTYATWWIRQSITRGIANTGRTIRLPVHAGDTLARVQKAKTRLEIHFGRPPTMVELCWDTDMVEWTPEKAKQAEEKSRTERAEKASKKPKGADDELNFDDEDLAPIRGAARSFCPKAPKNGEKGEECPNRCQKLREALRFSNDPVSLSEPLREDGDAELGDVIEDRSVSSPYEVAAESLIPQEIERGLQVLDERERQILRMRYGLGGMPQRTLEDVGAELGLTRERIRQIESRAMSKLRHPAVDMGWRDLLA
;
A
#
# COMPACT_ATOMS: atom_id res chain seq x y z
N PHE A 1 17.61 -41.93 -17.01
CA PHE A 1 16.47 -41.09 -16.61
C PHE A 1 15.41 -41.08 -17.72
N LYS A 2 14.12 -41.26 -17.40
CA LYS A 2 13.03 -41.18 -18.39
C LYS A 2 12.63 -39.71 -18.56
N PHE A 3 12.60 -39.23 -19.81
CA PHE A 3 12.22 -37.85 -20.15
C PHE A 3 10.86 -37.44 -19.59
N SER A 4 9.89 -38.37 -19.55
CA SER A 4 8.54 -38.12 -19.02
C SER A 4 8.53 -37.63 -17.57
N THR A 5 9.37 -38.20 -16.72
CA THR A 5 9.45 -37.83 -15.30
C THR A 5 9.98 -36.40 -15.13
N TYR A 6 11.00 -36.02 -15.90
CA TYR A 6 11.59 -34.68 -15.86
C TYR A 6 10.67 -33.63 -16.50
N ALA A 7 10.09 -33.94 -17.66
CA ALA A 7 9.20 -33.05 -18.38
C ALA A 7 7.95 -32.69 -17.57
N THR A 8 7.39 -33.66 -16.83
CA THR A 8 6.19 -33.43 -16.00
C THR A 8 6.44 -32.38 -14.92
N TRP A 9 7.63 -32.38 -14.29
CA TRP A 9 7.99 -31.39 -13.28
C TRP A 9 8.04 -29.98 -13.87
N TRP A 10 8.71 -29.81 -15.02
CA TRP A 10 8.81 -28.50 -15.69
C TRP A 10 7.48 -28.00 -16.22
N ILE A 11 6.63 -28.89 -16.74
CA ILE A 11 5.29 -28.55 -17.20
C ILE A 11 4.45 -28.06 -16.01
N ARG A 12 4.41 -28.83 -14.90
CA ARG A 12 3.64 -28.46 -13.71
C ARG A 12 4.14 -27.16 -13.08
N GLN A 13 5.45 -26.99 -12.96
CA GLN A 13 6.06 -25.78 -12.41
C GLN A 13 5.75 -24.55 -13.27
N SER A 14 5.84 -24.67 -14.59
CA SER A 14 5.58 -23.57 -15.52
C SER A 14 4.10 -23.16 -15.50
N ILE A 15 3.18 -24.12 -15.49
CA ILE A 15 1.73 -23.86 -15.38
C ILE A 15 1.41 -23.20 -14.03
N THR A 16 1.89 -23.78 -12.92
CA THR A 16 1.63 -23.25 -11.57
C THR A 16 2.13 -21.82 -11.42
N ARG A 17 3.35 -21.55 -11.91
CA ARG A 17 3.93 -20.20 -11.90
C ARG A 17 3.18 -19.25 -12.82
N GLY A 18 2.70 -19.71 -13.98
CA GLY A 18 1.86 -18.93 -14.88
C GLY A 18 0.55 -18.50 -14.22
N ILE A 19 -0.16 -19.44 -13.60
CA ILE A 19 -1.41 -19.18 -12.87
C ILE A 19 -1.16 -18.22 -11.69
N ALA A 20 -0.10 -18.42 -10.91
CA ALA A 20 0.22 -17.52 -9.80
C ALA A 20 0.54 -16.09 -10.25
N ASN A 21 1.11 -15.92 -11.46
CA ASN A 21 1.52 -14.62 -11.97
C ASN A 21 0.40 -13.83 -12.65
N THR A 22 -0.52 -14.52 -13.34
CA THR A 22 -1.51 -13.92 -14.24
C THR A 22 -2.96 -14.27 -13.88
N GLY A 23 -3.19 -15.28 -13.04
CA GLY A 23 -4.53 -15.79 -12.73
C GLY A 23 -5.42 -14.88 -11.87
N ARG A 24 -4.88 -13.75 -11.37
CA ARG A 24 -5.64 -12.77 -10.58
C ARG A 24 -5.66 -11.41 -11.28
N THR A 25 -6.79 -10.71 -11.17
CA THR A 25 -6.95 -9.34 -11.67
C THR A 25 -5.94 -8.38 -11.06
N ILE A 26 -5.70 -8.52 -9.75
CA ILE A 26 -4.62 -7.83 -9.05
C ILE A 26 -3.52 -8.85 -8.78
N ARG A 27 -2.34 -8.60 -9.37
CA ARG A 27 -1.17 -9.48 -9.22
C ARG A 27 -0.68 -9.47 -7.77
N LEU A 28 -0.64 -10.65 -7.13
CA LEU A 28 0.02 -10.84 -5.84
C LEU A 28 1.44 -11.42 -6.02
N PRO A 29 2.40 -11.03 -5.17
CA PRO A 29 3.68 -11.74 -5.06
C PRO A 29 3.50 -13.22 -4.70
N VAL A 30 4.40 -14.09 -5.17
CA VAL A 30 4.30 -15.55 -4.98
C VAL A 30 4.20 -15.93 -3.49
N HIS A 31 5.02 -15.33 -2.64
CA HIS A 31 4.98 -15.60 -1.19
C HIS A 31 3.65 -15.20 -0.53
N ALA A 32 2.99 -14.13 -1.02
CA ALA A 32 1.68 -13.74 -0.55
C ALA A 32 0.60 -14.75 -0.99
N GLY A 33 0.68 -15.22 -2.24
CA GLY A 33 -0.16 -16.32 -2.74
C GLY A 33 0.03 -17.61 -1.93
N ASP A 34 1.27 -17.98 -1.62
CA ASP A 34 1.60 -19.16 -0.81
C ASP A 34 1.05 -19.04 0.61
N THR A 35 1.13 -17.86 1.22
CA THR A 35 0.54 -17.62 2.55
C THR A 35 -0.98 -17.78 2.53
N LEU A 36 -1.65 -17.29 1.49
CA LEU A 36 -3.09 -17.43 1.33
C LEU A 36 -3.51 -18.90 1.13
N ALA A 37 -2.80 -19.63 0.28
CA ALA A 37 -3.06 -21.06 0.05
C ALA A 37 -2.88 -21.88 1.34
N ARG A 38 -1.89 -21.55 2.17
CA ARG A 38 -1.71 -22.17 3.50
C ARG A 38 -2.87 -21.88 4.43
N VAL A 39 -3.35 -20.64 4.46
CA VAL A 39 -4.51 -20.23 5.27
C VAL A 39 -5.78 -20.96 4.83
N GLN A 40 -6.03 -21.07 3.53
CA GLN A 40 -7.18 -21.81 3.00
C GLN A 40 -7.12 -23.30 3.37
N LYS A 41 -5.93 -23.93 3.26
CA LYS A 41 -5.75 -25.33 3.64
C LYS A 41 -5.95 -25.56 5.15
N ALA A 42 -5.44 -24.64 5.98
CA ALA A 42 -5.68 -24.64 7.42
C ALA A 42 -7.18 -24.50 7.73
N LYS A 43 -7.87 -23.59 7.05
CA LYS A 43 -9.32 -23.39 7.18
C LYS A 43 -10.10 -24.66 6.91
N THR A 44 -9.91 -25.29 5.75
CA THR A 44 -10.62 -26.54 5.40
C THR A 44 -10.31 -27.67 6.38
N ARG A 45 -9.05 -27.78 6.84
CA ARG A 45 -8.66 -28.78 7.84
C ARG A 45 -9.38 -28.56 9.17
N LEU A 46 -9.44 -27.32 9.66
CA LEU A 46 -10.11 -26.98 10.92
C LEU A 46 -11.63 -27.12 10.81
N GLU A 47 -12.22 -26.79 9.65
CA GLU A 47 -13.65 -27.02 9.37
C GLU A 47 -14.03 -28.49 9.51
N ILE A 48 -13.19 -29.39 8.99
CA ILE A 48 -13.39 -30.84 9.13
C ILE A 48 -13.29 -31.27 10.59
N HIS A 49 -12.33 -30.73 11.36
CA HIS A 49 -12.13 -31.10 12.76
C HIS A 49 -13.21 -30.58 13.70
N PHE A 50 -13.68 -29.34 13.51
CA PHE A 50 -14.62 -28.69 14.42
C PHE A 50 -16.08 -28.73 13.95
N GLY A 51 -16.35 -29.06 12.68
CA GLY A 51 -17.69 -29.02 12.10
C GLY A 51 -18.30 -27.61 12.02
N ARG A 52 -17.48 -26.57 12.21
CA ARG A 52 -17.86 -25.14 12.15
C ARG A 52 -16.77 -24.36 11.42
N PRO A 53 -17.08 -23.18 10.85
CA PRO A 53 -16.05 -22.28 10.35
C PRO A 53 -15.10 -21.88 11.49
N PRO A 54 -13.77 -21.99 11.31
CA PRO A 54 -12.80 -21.68 12.35
C PRO A 54 -12.73 -20.18 12.61
N THR A 55 -12.48 -19.83 13.87
CA THR A 55 -12.29 -18.43 14.26
C THR A 55 -10.93 -17.91 13.79
N MET A 56 -10.82 -16.58 13.67
CA MET A 56 -9.57 -15.91 13.30
C MET A 56 -8.40 -16.26 14.22
N VAL A 57 -8.67 -16.43 15.52
CA VAL A 57 -7.67 -16.81 16.52
C VAL A 57 -7.21 -18.25 16.26
N GLU A 58 -8.13 -19.21 16.12
CA GLU A 58 -7.81 -20.62 15.83
C GLU A 58 -6.99 -20.78 14.54
N LEU A 59 -7.33 -20.03 13.47
CA LEU A 59 -6.56 -20.00 12.23
C LEU A 59 -5.15 -19.47 12.42
N CYS A 60 -4.99 -18.45 13.27
CA CYS A 60 -3.71 -17.82 13.55
C CYS A 60 -2.77 -18.73 14.35
N TRP A 61 -3.31 -19.56 15.24
CA TRP A 61 -2.53 -20.57 15.96
C TRP A 61 -2.11 -21.72 15.05
N ASP A 62 -2.97 -22.13 14.12
CA ASP A 62 -2.70 -23.25 13.21
C ASP A 62 -1.78 -22.87 12.04
N THR A 63 -1.89 -21.63 11.56
CA THR A 63 -0.96 -21.06 10.60
C THR A 63 0.22 -20.44 11.35
N ASP A 64 1.33 -21.17 11.45
CA ASP A 64 2.62 -20.67 11.94
C ASP A 64 3.19 -19.59 11.01
N MET A 65 2.48 -18.47 10.88
CA MET A 65 2.90 -17.29 10.15
C MET A 65 4.06 -16.69 10.93
N VAL A 66 5.25 -16.98 10.44
CA VAL A 66 6.52 -16.64 11.09
C VAL A 66 6.52 -15.18 11.54
N GLU A 67 6.77 -15.02 12.83
CA GLU A 67 7.17 -13.75 13.42
C GLU A 67 8.46 -13.28 12.74
N TRP A 68 8.33 -12.41 11.76
CA TRP A 68 9.37 -11.47 11.39
C TRP A 68 9.47 -10.46 12.53
N THR A 69 10.28 -10.78 13.54
CA THR A 69 10.77 -9.80 14.48
C THR A 69 11.86 -8.97 13.80
N PRO A 70 12.00 -7.68 14.11
CA PRO A 70 13.07 -6.84 13.55
C PRO A 70 14.48 -7.39 13.82
N GLU A 71 14.63 -8.25 14.84
CA GLU A 71 15.88 -8.95 15.15
C GLU A 71 16.21 -10.06 14.14
N LYS A 72 15.23 -10.84 13.67
CA LYS A 72 15.44 -11.88 12.65
C LYS A 72 15.70 -11.28 11.27
N ALA A 73 15.21 -10.07 11.00
CA ALA A 73 15.51 -9.31 9.79
C ALA A 73 16.99 -8.95 9.67
N LYS A 74 17.55 -8.41 10.77
CA LYS A 74 18.98 -8.06 10.86
C LYS A 74 19.86 -9.30 10.75
N GLN A 75 19.46 -10.40 11.39
CA GLN A 75 20.18 -11.68 11.28
C GLN A 75 20.11 -12.29 9.87
N ALA A 76 19.01 -12.11 9.14
CA ALA A 76 18.90 -12.56 7.76
C ALA A 76 19.73 -11.69 6.80
N GLU A 77 19.80 -10.37 7.00
CA GLU A 77 20.71 -9.49 6.26
C GLU A 77 22.19 -9.85 6.54
N GLU A 78 22.54 -10.08 7.80
CA GLU A 78 23.89 -10.44 8.22
C GLU A 78 24.31 -11.81 7.67
N LYS A 79 23.42 -12.81 7.73
CA LYS A 79 23.63 -14.13 7.11
C LYS A 79 23.71 -14.05 5.59
N SER A 80 22.88 -13.23 4.94
CA SER A 80 22.95 -13.06 3.48
C SER A 80 24.24 -12.36 3.03
N ARG A 81 24.83 -11.50 3.88
CA ARG A 81 26.15 -10.88 3.67
C ARG A 81 27.28 -11.91 3.83
N THR A 82 27.23 -12.76 4.86
CA THR A 82 28.24 -13.81 5.07
C THR A 82 28.12 -14.92 4.02
N GLU A 83 26.91 -15.32 3.63
CA GLU A 83 26.67 -16.34 2.60
C GLU A 83 26.99 -15.85 1.19
N ARG A 84 26.77 -14.56 0.86
CA ARG A 84 27.25 -13.96 -0.39
C ARG A 84 28.77 -13.86 -0.42
N ALA A 85 29.42 -13.56 0.71
CA ALA A 85 30.87 -13.57 0.81
C ALA A 85 31.46 -14.99 0.66
N GLU A 86 30.80 -16.00 1.23
CA GLU A 86 31.22 -17.40 1.15
C GLU A 86 30.95 -18.02 -0.24
N LYS A 87 29.80 -17.73 -0.86
CA LYS A 87 29.50 -18.13 -2.25
C LYS A 87 30.38 -17.43 -3.29
N ALA A 88 30.80 -16.18 -3.05
CA ALA A 88 31.76 -15.50 -3.93
C ALA A 88 33.17 -16.13 -3.89
N SER A 89 33.52 -16.84 -2.81
CA SER A 89 34.82 -17.51 -2.66
C SER A 89 34.85 -18.92 -3.25
N LYS A 90 33.71 -19.57 -3.50
CA LYS A 90 33.64 -20.91 -4.12
C LYS A 90 33.38 -20.80 -5.63
N LYS A 91 34.45 -20.97 -6.43
CA LYS A 91 34.42 -21.13 -7.90
C LYS A 91 33.50 -22.34 -8.25
N PRO A 92 32.65 -22.27 -9.29
CA PRO A 92 31.75 -23.38 -9.63
C PRO A 92 32.58 -24.59 -10.09
N LYS A 93 32.56 -25.67 -9.30
CA LYS A 93 32.97 -27.00 -9.77
C LYS A 93 31.76 -27.69 -10.40
N GLY A 94 32.06 -28.53 -11.38
CA GLY A 94 31.14 -29.14 -12.34
C GLY A 94 29.86 -29.71 -11.75
N ALA A 95 28.82 -29.62 -12.55
CA ALA A 95 27.51 -30.18 -12.31
C ALA A 95 27.59 -31.71 -12.43
N ASP A 96 27.84 -32.39 -11.31
CA ASP A 96 27.61 -33.82 -11.14
C ASP A 96 27.31 -34.04 -9.64
N ASP A 97 26.16 -33.58 -9.17
CA ASP A 97 25.64 -34.01 -7.87
C ASP A 97 24.31 -34.73 -8.11
N GLU A 98 24.43 -36.06 -8.09
CA GLU A 98 23.37 -37.04 -7.94
C GLU A 98 22.50 -36.65 -6.73
N LEU A 99 21.32 -36.10 -7.00
CA LEU A 99 20.26 -36.05 -6.00
C LEU A 99 19.42 -37.31 -6.15
N ASN A 100 19.70 -38.20 -5.19
CA ASN A 100 18.99 -39.43 -4.94
C ASN A 100 17.48 -39.24 -4.94
N PHE A 101 16.84 -40.24 -5.54
CA PHE A 101 15.44 -40.58 -5.43
C PHE A 101 15.02 -40.64 -3.96
N ASP A 102 14.06 -39.81 -3.56
CA ASP A 102 13.13 -40.14 -2.49
C ASP A 102 11.70 -39.89 -3.02
N ASP A 103 11.03 -40.98 -3.38
CA ASP A 103 9.60 -41.05 -3.67
C ASP A 103 8.79 -40.86 -2.37
N GLU A 104 8.73 -39.64 -1.80
CA GLU A 104 7.97 -39.36 -0.57
C GLU A 104 6.76 -38.41 -0.71
N ASP A 105 6.26 -38.15 -1.93
CA ASP A 105 5.01 -37.39 -2.12
C ASP A 105 3.78 -38.26 -2.49
N LEU A 106 3.89 -39.59 -2.39
CA LEU A 106 2.78 -40.54 -2.59
C LEU A 106 2.73 -41.63 -1.50
N ALA A 107 2.54 -41.24 -0.24
CA ALA A 107 2.06 -42.13 0.84
C ALA A 107 1.37 -41.32 1.96
N PRO A 108 0.38 -41.89 2.68
CA PRO A 108 -0.54 -41.14 3.52
C PRO A 108 0.19 -40.58 4.75
N ILE A 109 -0.12 -39.33 5.09
CA ILE A 109 0.42 -38.62 6.25
C ILE A 109 0.10 -39.40 7.54
N ARG A 110 0.98 -40.31 7.92
CA ARG A 110 1.05 -40.97 9.24
C ARG A 110 2.52 -40.94 9.63
N GLY A 111 2.86 -40.15 10.65
CA GLY A 111 4.22 -40.21 11.19
C GLY A 111 4.81 -38.92 11.73
N ALA A 112 4.01 -37.93 12.13
CA ALA A 112 4.44 -37.01 13.16
C ALA A 112 3.23 -36.76 14.06
N ALA A 113 3.19 -37.50 15.16
CA ALA A 113 2.51 -37.01 16.34
C ALA A 113 3.11 -35.62 16.62
N ARG A 114 2.44 -34.57 16.15
CA ARG A 114 2.51 -33.24 16.76
C ARG A 114 1.88 -33.43 18.14
N SER A 115 2.69 -34.01 19.02
CA SER A 115 2.39 -34.17 20.42
C SER A 115 2.14 -32.78 20.97
N PHE A 116 0.94 -32.64 21.51
CA PHE A 116 0.58 -31.60 22.43
C PHE A 116 0.42 -30.21 21.80
N CYS A 117 -0.75 -30.05 21.19
CA CYS A 117 -1.58 -28.86 21.34
C CYS A 117 -1.41 -28.27 22.77
N PRO A 118 -0.73 -27.13 22.98
CA PRO A 118 -1.03 -26.33 24.16
C PRO A 118 -2.44 -25.81 23.89
N LYS A 119 -3.42 -26.43 24.57
CA LYS A 119 -4.86 -26.22 24.45
C LYS A 119 -5.23 -25.00 23.60
N ALA A 120 -5.76 -25.23 22.39
CA ALA A 120 -6.61 -24.22 21.76
C ALA A 120 -7.63 -23.76 22.81
N PRO A 121 -7.86 -22.45 22.99
CA PRO A 121 -8.80 -21.97 23.99
C PRO A 121 -10.14 -22.66 23.75
N LYS A 122 -10.62 -23.40 24.75
CA LYS A 122 -11.94 -24.02 24.66
C LYS A 122 -12.96 -22.89 24.61
N ASN A 123 -13.98 -23.10 23.77
CA ASN A 123 -15.12 -22.21 23.52
C ASN A 123 -15.34 -21.14 24.60
N GLY A 124 -15.10 -19.87 24.25
CA GLY A 124 -15.47 -18.72 25.07
C GLY A 124 -14.35 -18.11 25.94
N GLU A 125 -13.19 -18.76 26.08
CA GLU A 125 -12.04 -18.11 26.70
C GLU A 125 -11.34 -17.22 25.65
N LYS A 126 -11.31 -15.91 25.91
CA LYS A 126 -10.52 -14.94 25.14
C LYS A 126 -9.05 -15.31 25.30
N GLY A 127 -8.55 -16.22 24.45
CA GLY A 127 -7.14 -16.49 24.31
C GLY A 127 -6.42 -15.16 24.09
N GLU A 128 -5.37 -14.91 24.87
CA GLU A 128 -4.54 -13.71 24.79
C GLU A 128 -4.29 -13.39 23.32
N GLU A 129 -4.81 -12.24 22.86
CA GLU A 129 -4.65 -11.79 21.49
C GLU A 129 -3.15 -11.64 21.23
N CYS A 130 -2.53 -12.57 20.49
CA CYS A 130 -1.21 -12.35 19.92
C CYS A 130 -1.38 -11.27 18.84
N PRO A 131 -1.06 -9.99 19.10
CA PRO A 131 -1.54 -8.89 18.26
C PRO A 131 -0.92 -8.98 16.87
N ASN A 132 0.36 -9.34 16.82
CA ASN A 132 1.17 -9.31 15.60
C ASN A 132 0.87 -10.46 14.64
N ARG A 133 0.58 -11.68 15.14
CA ARG A 133 0.32 -12.85 14.28
C ARG A 133 -1.09 -12.77 13.68
N CYS A 134 -2.07 -12.36 14.47
CA CYS A 134 -3.45 -12.15 14.01
C CYS A 134 -3.55 -10.98 13.03
N GLN A 135 -2.72 -9.94 13.22
CA GLN A 135 -2.65 -8.80 12.30
C GLN A 135 -2.17 -9.22 10.91
N LYS A 136 -1.08 -9.97 10.80
CA LYS A 136 -0.59 -10.46 9.50
C LYS A 136 -1.62 -11.35 8.80
N LEU A 137 -2.36 -12.17 9.55
CA LEU A 137 -3.43 -13.00 8.99
C LEU A 137 -4.56 -12.13 8.44
N ARG A 138 -4.95 -11.08 9.17
CA ARG A 138 -5.95 -10.11 8.72
C ARG A 138 -5.50 -9.38 7.45
N GLU A 139 -4.24 -8.99 7.38
CA GLU A 139 -3.64 -8.39 6.18
C GLU A 139 -3.64 -9.37 5.01
N ALA A 140 -3.22 -10.62 5.21
CA ALA A 140 -3.24 -11.66 4.18
C ALA A 140 -4.66 -11.94 3.66
N LEU A 141 -5.66 -11.98 4.55
CA LEU A 141 -7.06 -12.16 4.17
C LEU A 141 -7.65 -10.96 3.42
N ARG A 142 -7.16 -9.73 3.66
CA ARG A 142 -7.59 -8.56 2.87
C ARG A 142 -7.26 -8.72 1.39
N PHE A 143 -6.12 -9.32 1.06
CA PHE A 143 -5.72 -9.59 -0.32
C PHE A 143 -6.37 -10.83 -0.92
N SER A 144 -7.16 -11.57 -0.14
CA SER A 144 -7.80 -12.80 -0.61
C SER A 144 -8.98 -12.55 -1.52
N ASN A 145 -9.66 -11.41 -1.35
CA ASN A 145 -10.85 -11.07 -2.12
C ASN A 145 -10.47 -10.72 -3.56
N ASP A 146 -11.05 -11.45 -4.51
CA ASP A 146 -11.00 -11.09 -5.91
C ASP A 146 -11.97 -9.91 -6.15
N PRO A 147 -11.63 -8.97 -7.05
CA PRO A 147 -12.49 -7.81 -7.30
C PRO A 147 -13.84 -8.25 -7.88
N VAL A 148 -14.90 -7.59 -7.43
CA VAL A 148 -16.26 -7.76 -7.93
C VAL A 148 -16.42 -7.01 -9.25
N SER A 149 -17.25 -7.53 -10.14
CA SER A 149 -17.51 -6.90 -11.44
C SER A 149 -18.46 -5.71 -11.27
N LEU A 150 -18.19 -4.60 -11.95
CA LEU A 150 -19.05 -3.41 -11.88
C LEU A 150 -20.40 -3.59 -12.59
N SER A 151 -20.46 -4.49 -13.56
CA SER A 151 -21.68 -4.85 -14.30
C SER A 151 -22.48 -5.94 -13.59
N GLU A 152 -22.16 -6.26 -12.34
CA GLU A 152 -22.93 -7.24 -11.57
C GLU A 152 -24.26 -6.59 -11.14
N PRO A 153 -25.42 -7.18 -11.50
CA PRO A 153 -26.71 -6.59 -11.21
C PRO A 153 -26.95 -6.59 -9.69
N LEU A 154 -27.42 -5.45 -9.16
CA LEU A 154 -27.64 -5.29 -7.73
C LEU A 154 -28.89 -6.02 -7.23
N ARG A 155 -29.89 -6.21 -8.12
CA ARG A 155 -31.15 -6.92 -7.87
C ARG A 155 -31.52 -7.77 -9.08
N GLU A 156 -32.26 -8.85 -8.85
CA GLU A 156 -32.68 -9.81 -9.89
C GLU A 156 -33.65 -9.19 -10.92
N ASP A 157 -34.48 -8.22 -10.50
CA ASP A 157 -35.55 -7.62 -11.33
C ASP A 157 -35.23 -6.20 -11.83
N GLY A 158 -34.04 -5.68 -11.58
CA GLY A 158 -33.70 -4.28 -11.87
C GLY A 158 -32.48 -4.14 -12.76
N ASP A 159 -32.51 -3.15 -13.64
CA ASP A 159 -31.39 -2.79 -14.53
C ASP A 159 -30.23 -2.09 -13.80
N ALA A 160 -30.28 -1.99 -12.47
CA ALA A 160 -29.28 -1.29 -11.68
C ALA A 160 -28.02 -2.16 -11.49
N GLU A 161 -26.89 -1.68 -12.00
CA GLU A 161 -25.59 -2.33 -11.87
C GLU A 161 -24.84 -1.80 -10.64
N LEU A 162 -23.85 -2.55 -10.14
CA LEU A 162 -22.97 -2.09 -9.05
C LEU A 162 -22.25 -0.79 -9.42
N GLY A 163 -21.90 -0.61 -10.70
CA GLY A 163 -21.24 0.57 -11.23
C GLY A 163 -22.05 1.86 -11.04
N ASP A 164 -23.38 1.80 -11.12
CA ASP A 164 -24.25 2.98 -11.02
C ASP A 164 -24.28 3.59 -9.61
N VAL A 165 -23.88 2.82 -8.60
CA VAL A 165 -23.87 3.24 -7.19
C VAL A 165 -22.54 3.89 -6.79
N ILE A 166 -21.47 3.70 -7.58
CA ILE A 166 -20.14 4.18 -7.23
C ILE A 166 -19.98 5.64 -7.65
N GLU A 167 -19.89 6.52 -6.65
CA GLU A 167 -19.58 7.93 -6.84
C GLU A 167 -18.15 8.13 -7.36
N ASP A 168 -17.98 9.04 -8.33
CA ASP A 168 -16.67 9.52 -8.75
C ASP A 168 -16.15 10.58 -7.77
N ARG A 169 -15.16 10.21 -6.97
CA ARG A 169 -14.52 11.11 -5.99
C ARG A 169 -13.39 11.96 -6.57
N SER A 170 -13.04 11.76 -7.85
CA SER A 170 -12.00 12.54 -8.52
C SER A 170 -12.53 13.83 -9.13
N VAL A 171 -13.85 13.93 -9.33
CA VAL A 171 -14.50 15.07 -9.95
C VAL A 171 -14.87 16.08 -8.86
N SER A 172 -14.27 17.27 -8.94
CA SER A 172 -14.69 18.41 -8.12
C SER A 172 -16.12 18.81 -8.45
N SER A 173 -16.88 19.23 -7.44
CA SER A 173 -18.25 19.66 -7.65
C SER A 173 -18.31 20.94 -8.50
N PRO A 174 -19.37 21.17 -9.29
CA PRO A 174 -19.53 22.43 -10.04
C PRO A 174 -19.49 23.67 -9.14
N TYR A 175 -19.94 23.53 -7.89
CA TYR A 175 -19.87 24.56 -6.87
C TYR A 175 -18.42 24.88 -6.48
N GLU A 176 -17.60 23.87 -6.20
CA GLU A 176 -16.18 24.04 -5.90
C GLU A 176 -15.43 24.67 -7.08
N VAL A 177 -15.68 24.20 -8.30
CA VAL A 177 -15.04 24.78 -9.50
C VAL A 177 -15.42 26.25 -9.68
N ALA A 178 -16.69 26.61 -9.45
CA ALA A 178 -17.13 28.00 -9.47
C ALA A 178 -16.47 28.82 -8.35
N ALA A 179 -16.39 28.28 -7.14
CA ALA A 179 -15.74 28.93 -6.00
C ALA A 179 -14.24 29.16 -6.27
N GLU A 180 -13.52 28.15 -6.78
CA GLU A 180 -12.12 28.27 -7.17
C GLU A 180 -11.90 29.32 -8.26
N SER A 181 -12.82 29.46 -9.21
CA SER A 181 -12.73 30.47 -10.26
C SER A 181 -12.86 31.92 -9.75
N LEU A 182 -13.51 32.11 -8.60
CA LEU A 182 -13.68 33.42 -7.96
C LEU A 182 -12.43 33.85 -7.17
N ILE A 183 -11.66 32.89 -6.65
CA ILE A 183 -10.49 33.17 -5.79
C ILE A 183 -9.45 34.08 -6.49
N PRO A 184 -9.01 33.82 -7.74
CA PRO A 184 -8.04 34.68 -8.41
C PRO A 184 -8.51 36.13 -8.57
N GLN A 185 -9.80 36.33 -8.88
CA GLN A 185 -10.37 37.68 -9.05
C GLN A 185 -10.34 38.47 -7.75
N GLU A 186 -10.66 37.80 -6.64
CA GLU A 186 -10.68 38.42 -5.32
C GLU A 186 -9.27 38.73 -4.80
N ILE A 187 -8.31 37.84 -5.04
CA ILE A 187 -6.88 38.10 -4.79
C ILE A 187 -6.41 39.32 -5.61
N GLU A 188 -6.79 39.42 -6.88
CA GLU A 188 -6.41 40.56 -7.72
C GLU A 188 -7.02 41.88 -7.22
N ARG A 189 -8.30 41.90 -6.82
CA ARG A 189 -8.92 43.07 -6.17
C ARG A 189 -8.15 43.48 -4.91
N GLY A 190 -7.77 42.52 -4.09
CA GLY A 190 -6.96 42.75 -2.89
C GLY A 190 -5.61 43.39 -3.13
N LEU A 191 -4.91 42.87 -4.12
CA LEU A 191 -3.61 43.35 -4.51
C LEU A 191 -3.63 44.77 -5.09
N GLN A 192 -4.80 45.29 -5.51
CA GLN A 192 -4.91 46.68 -5.98
C GLN A 192 -4.67 47.72 -4.87
N VAL A 193 -4.90 47.36 -3.60
CA VAL A 193 -4.65 48.25 -2.44
C VAL A 193 -3.16 48.49 -2.21
N LEU A 194 -2.31 47.58 -2.69
CA LEU A 194 -0.86 47.65 -2.55
C LEU A 194 -0.23 48.49 -3.65
N ASP A 195 0.93 49.04 -3.31
CA ASP A 195 1.78 49.74 -4.27
C ASP A 195 2.28 48.76 -5.35
N GLU A 196 2.58 49.27 -6.55
CA GLU A 196 2.90 48.44 -7.72
C GLU A 196 4.11 47.53 -7.45
N ARG A 197 5.14 48.05 -6.76
CA ARG A 197 6.33 47.25 -6.39
C ARG A 197 6.01 46.18 -5.36
N GLU A 198 5.13 46.47 -4.39
CA GLU A 198 4.69 45.49 -3.38
C GLU A 198 3.88 44.36 -4.03
N ARG A 199 2.95 44.72 -4.93
CA ARG A 199 2.15 43.76 -5.72
C ARG A 199 3.04 42.86 -6.57
N GLN A 200 4.01 43.43 -7.28
CA GLN A 200 4.89 42.68 -8.17
C GLN A 200 5.75 41.66 -7.40
N ILE A 201 6.27 42.03 -6.24
CA ILE A 201 7.02 41.13 -5.35
C ILE A 201 6.14 39.94 -4.90
N LEU A 202 4.89 40.21 -4.49
CA LEU A 202 3.97 39.15 -4.06
C LEU A 202 3.57 38.23 -5.21
N ARG A 203 3.31 38.77 -6.43
CA ARG A 203 2.99 37.94 -7.60
C ARG A 203 4.13 36.98 -7.95
N MET A 204 5.37 37.46 -7.97
CA MET A 204 6.54 36.62 -8.26
C MET A 204 6.81 35.59 -7.16
N ARG A 205 6.66 35.97 -5.89
CA ARG A 205 6.96 35.07 -4.77
C ARG A 205 5.96 33.92 -4.67
N TYR A 206 4.67 34.24 -4.70
CA TYR A 206 3.59 33.26 -4.51
C TYR A 206 3.09 32.65 -5.82
N GLY A 207 3.61 33.09 -6.97
CA GLY A 207 3.17 32.60 -8.27
C GLY A 207 1.76 33.04 -8.66
N LEU A 208 1.32 34.22 -8.20
CA LEU A 208 -0.03 34.71 -8.45
C LEU A 208 -0.19 35.16 -9.91
N GLY A 209 -1.27 34.70 -10.57
CA GLY A 209 -1.52 34.97 -11.99
C GLY A 209 -0.86 33.97 -12.94
N GLY A 210 -0.57 32.75 -12.47
CA GLY A 210 -0.05 31.67 -13.32
C GLY A 210 1.46 31.66 -13.51
N MET A 211 2.20 32.48 -12.75
CA MET A 211 3.66 32.42 -12.72
C MET A 211 4.13 31.32 -11.75
N PRO A 212 5.30 30.70 -11.98
CA PRO A 212 5.89 29.83 -10.97
C PRO A 212 6.31 30.63 -9.74
N GLN A 213 6.19 30.02 -8.55
CA GLN A 213 6.72 30.57 -7.31
C GLN A 213 8.24 30.74 -7.40
N ARG A 214 8.75 31.89 -6.94
CA ARG A 214 10.18 32.23 -6.95
C ARG A 214 10.72 32.45 -5.54
N THR A 215 12.01 32.19 -5.33
CA THR A 215 12.65 32.43 -4.04
C THR A 215 12.92 33.92 -3.82
N LEU A 216 13.17 34.31 -2.57
CA LEU A 216 13.57 35.68 -2.23
C LEU A 216 14.85 36.15 -2.95
N GLU A 217 15.74 35.22 -3.27
CA GLU A 217 16.99 35.51 -3.98
C GLU A 217 16.73 35.74 -5.47
N ASP A 218 15.87 34.93 -6.08
CA ASP A 218 15.47 35.07 -7.49
C ASP A 218 14.72 36.39 -7.74
N VAL A 219 13.79 36.74 -6.85
CA VAL A 219 13.06 38.02 -6.91
C VAL A 219 14.01 39.20 -6.68
N GLY A 220 15.06 39.00 -5.87
CA GLY A 220 16.13 39.97 -5.61
C GLY A 220 16.98 40.25 -6.83
N ALA A 221 17.36 39.19 -7.54
CA ALA A 221 18.12 39.29 -8.77
C ALA A 221 17.33 40.03 -9.87
N GLU A 222 16.03 39.78 -10.00
CA GLU A 222 15.19 40.43 -11.02
C GLU A 222 14.90 41.91 -10.72
N LEU A 223 14.64 42.26 -9.46
CA LEU A 223 14.31 43.64 -9.06
C LEU A 223 15.52 44.49 -8.65
N GLY A 224 16.73 43.93 -8.69
CA GLY A 224 17.96 44.60 -8.26
C GLY A 224 17.97 44.96 -6.77
N LEU A 225 17.32 44.13 -5.93
CA LEU A 225 17.18 44.35 -4.49
C LEU A 225 17.87 43.24 -3.70
N THR A 226 18.36 43.57 -2.50
CA THR A 226 18.88 42.53 -1.60
C THR A 226 17.74 41.64 -1.12
N ARG A 227 18.05 40.38 -0.84
CA ARG A 227 17.12 39.39 -0.26
C ARG A 227 16.39 39.93 0.97
N GLU A 228 17.12 40.59 1.88
CA GLU A 228 16.55 41.14 3.11
C GLU A 228 15.60 42.31 2.84
N ARG A 229 15.89 43.12 1.80
CA ARG A 229 14.99 44.21 1.41
C ARG A 229 13.66 43.68 0.90
N ILE A 230 13.65 42.59 0.15
CA ILE A 230 12.41 41.95 -0.31
C ILE A 230 11.62 41.39 0.86
N ARG A 231 12.29 40.75 1.83
CA ARG A 231 11.65 40.25 3.06
C ARG A 231 10.97 41.37 3.85
N GLN A 232 11.60 42.54 3.95
CA GLN A 232 11.00 43.72 4.59
C GLN A 232 9.77 44.22 3.83
N ILE A 233 9.84 44.30 2.50
CA ILE A 233 8.72 44.78 1.67
C ILE A 233 7.55 43.81 1.77
N GLU A 234 7.80 42.50 1.70
CA GLU A 234 6.78 41.47 1.91
C GLU A 234 6.13 41.62 3.29
N SER A 235 6.91 41.70 4.37
CA SER A 235 6.35 41.82 5.72
C SER A 235 5.47 43.06 5.86
N ARG A 236 5.83 44.17 5.21
CA ARG A 236 5.02 45.39 5.19
C ARG A 236 3.74 45.21 4.36
N ALA A 237 3.84 44.60 3.20
CA ALA A 237 2.72 44.28 2.31
C ALA A 237 1.70 43.35 3.02
N MET A 238 2.16 42.28 3.65
CA MET A 238 1.32 41.36 4.42
C MET A 238 0.69 42.03 5.65
N SER A 239 1.40 42.96 6.30
CA SER A 239 0.85 43.74 7.41
C SER A 239 -0.30 44.66 6.96
N LYS A 240 -0.16 45.31 5.80
CA LYS A 240 -1.23 46.13 5.18
C LYS A 240 -2.46 45.29 4.85
N LEU A 241 -2.27 44.12 4.23
CA LEU A 241 -3.34 43.19 3.89
C LEU A 241 -4.06 42.61 5.11
N ARG A 242 -3.38 42.52 6.26
CA ARG A 242 -3.97 42.00 7.51
C ARG A 242 -4.80 43.05 8.26
N HIS A 243 -4.69 44.33 7.91
CA HIS A 243 -5.40 45.39 8.62
C HIS A 243 -6.92 45.27 8.39
N PRO A 244 -7.77 45.34 9.44
CA PRO A 244 -9.22 45.11 9.31
C PRO A 244 -9.94 46.11 8.38
N ALA A 245 -9.36 47.29 8.17
CA ALA A 245 -9.88 48.27 7.20
C ALA A 245 -9.72 47.83 5.72
N VAL A 246 -8.90 46.82 5.46
CA VAL A 246 -8.64 46.23 4.13
C VAL A 246 -9.30 44.85 4.02
N ASP A 247 -10.03 44.39 5.06
CA ASP A 247 -10.68 43.08 5.07
C ASP A 247 -11.85 43.08 4.09
N MET A 248 -11.60 42.59 2.87
CA MET A 248 -12.61 42.44 1.80
C MET A 248 -13.41 41.13 1.92
N GLY A 249 -13.46 40.52 3.12
CA GLY A 249 -14.21 39.29 3.34
C GLY A 249 -13.45 38.01 2.98
N TRP A 250 -12.12 38.04 2.89
CA TRP A 250 -11.33 36.84 2.56
C TRP A 250 -11.33 35.79 3.65
N ARG A 251 -11.70 36.18 4.87
CA ARG A 251 -11.93 35.23 5.97
C ARG A 251 -13.12 34.32 5.69
N ASP A 252 -14.12 34.79 4.93
CA ASP A 252 -15.28 34.00 4.55
C ASP A 252 -14.94 32.99 3.44
N LEU A 253 -13.86 33.23 2.68
CA LEU A 253 -13.32 32.28 1.70
C LEU A 253 -12.46 31.17 2.32
N LEU A 254 -12.17 31.26 3.63
CA LEU A 254 -11.42 30.25 4.39
C LEU A 254 -12.31 29.34 5.25
N ALA A 255 -13.64 29.56 5.21
CA ALA A 255 -14.65 28.76 5.89
C ALA A 255 -15.12 27.61 4.99
#